data_AF-A0A0Q8KKP5-F1
#
_entry.id   AF-A0A0Q8KKP5-F1
#
_cell.length_a   1.000
_cell.length_b   1.000
_cell.length_c   1.000
_cell.angle_alpha   90.00
_cell.angle_beta   90.00
_cell.angle_gamma   90.00
#
_symmetry.space_group_name_H-M   'P 1'
#
loop_
_entity.id
_entity.type
_entity.pdbx_description
1 polymer ?
#
loop_
_entity_poly.entity_id
_entity_poly.type
_entity_poly.pdbx_seq_one_letter_code
_entity_poly.pdbx_strand_id
1 'polypeptide(L)'
;MAGGDDDVAKAIARYGSPKGVARALREAQATISAGGKKLVKPDGKDEKALAEWRKAEGIPEDPTGYKLPEAVQKRMVDEDKPILSSFTEFAFQKGARPDVVEIASEWYVNMAEAAQAKQSQDDKMASEEAEDALRKDWAHGEYKANTTIAHRWIESVPGIGVKWAEARVDGRRLGDNPEFIAWAADMGREKFGDVAFTTSDSEKRHTQRKEEIEKIIGTDAYYEQKLDVEYAQILEKELKRKK
;
A
#
# COMPACT_ATOMS: atom_id res chain seq x y z
N MET A 1 -57.49 38.38 -7.18
CA MET A 1 -56.12 37.83 -7.06
C MET A 1 -56.02 36.72 -6.01
N ALA A 2 -56.64 36.84 -4.83
CA ALA A 2 -56.65 35.76 -3.84
C ALA A 2 -57.95 34.92 -3.79
N GLY A 3 -59.02 35.32 -4.49
CA GLY A 3 -60.24 34.50 -4.62
C GLY A 3 -60.97 34.15 -3.32
N GLY A 4 -60.69 34.85 -2.22
CA GLY A 4 -61.24 34.55 -0.89
C GLY A 4 -60.38 33.61 -0.05
N ASP A 5 -59.20 33.20 -0.54
CA ASP A 5 -58.24 32.40 0.21
C ASP A 5 -57.30 33.30 1.02
N ASP A 6 -57.46 33.29 2.34
CA ASP A 6 -56.70 34.10 3.29
C ASP A 6 -55.20 33.77 3.30
N ASP A 7 -54.82 32.52 3.01
CA ASP A 7 -53.42 32.11 3.00
C ASP A 7 -52.74 32.59 1.71
N VAL A 8 -53.44 32.51 0.58
CA VAL A 8 -52.99 33.12 -0.68
C VAL A 8 -52.93 34.64 -0.56
N ALA A 9 -53.87 35.27 0.14
CA ALA A 9 -53.85 36.72 0.39
C ALA A 9 -52.62 37.12 1.22
N LYS A 10 -52.32 36.39 2.30
CA LYS A 10 -51.11 36.60 3.12
C LYS A 10 -49.84 36.37 2.32
N ALA A 11 -49.80 35.36 1.46
CA ALA A 11 -48.64 35.07 0.62
C ALA A 11 -48.40 36.19 -0.43
N ILE A 12 -49.45 36.65 -1.11
CA ILE A 12 -49.39 37.74 -2.09
C ILE A 12 -48.97 39.06 -1.43
N ALA A 13 -49.45 39.33 -0.21
CA ALA A 13 -49.12 40.55 0.54
C ALA A 13 -47.60 40.71 0.81
N ARG A 14 -46.84 39.61 0.87
CA ARG A 14 -45.38 39.63 1.08
C ARG A 14 -44.59 40.26 -0.07
N TYR A 15 -45.17 40.33 -1.27
CA TYR A 15 -44.48 40.81 -2.46
C TYR A 15 -44.71 42.30 -2.76
N GLY A 16 -45.53 42.98 -1.94
CA GLY A 16 -45.73 44.43 -1.96
C GLY A 16 -46.42 45.01 -3.20
N SER A 17 -46.51 44.27 -4.31
CA SER A 17 -47.20 44.68 -5.53
C SER A 17 -47.50 43.49 -6.47
N PRO A 18 -48.48 43.61 -7.38
CA PRO A 18 -48.71 42.62 -8.43
C PRO A 18 -47.48 42.36 -9.33
N LYS A 19 -46.67 43.40 -9.57
CA LYS A 19 -45.40 43.28 -10.33
C LYS A 19 -44.38 42.43 -9.57
N GLY A 20 -44.34 42.53 -8.24
CA GLY A 20 -43.50 41.69 -7.37
C GLY A 20 -43.89 40.21 -7.45
N VAL A 21 -45.19 39.91 -7.45
CA VAL A 21 -45.71 38.53 -7.61
C VAL A 21 -45.35 37.97 -8.99
N ALA A 22 -45.56 38.73 -10.06
CA ALA A 22 -45.23 38.28 -11.42
C ALA A 22 -43.73 38.02 -11.60
N ARG A 23 -42.88 38.85 -10.99
CA ARG A 23 -41.43 38.63 -10.98
C ARG A 23 -41.04 37.37 -10.21
N ALA A 24 -41.58 37.17 -9.01
CA ALA A 24 -41.33 35.98 -8.20
C ALA A 24 -41.79 34.70 -8.91
N LEU A 25 -42.95 34.74 -9.59
CA LEU A 25 -43.46 33.62 -10.37
C LEU A 25 -42.55 33.30 -11.55
N ARG A 26 -42.08 34.33 -12.28
CA ARG A 26 -41.15 34.16 -13.40
C ARG A 26 -39.80 33.60 -12.95
N GLU A 27 -39.26 34.09 -11.83
CA GLU A 27 -38.02 33.58 -11.24
C GLU A 27 -38.18 32.12 -10.78
N ALA A 28 -39.28 31.79 -10.10
CA ALA A 28 -39.59 30.41 -9.72
C ALA A 28 -39.75 29.49 -10.93
N GLN A 29 -40.43 29.94 -11.98
CA GLN A 29 -40.56 29.21 -13.24
C GLN A 29 -39.20 29.02 -13.92
N ALA A 30 -38.35 30.06 -13.95
CA ALA A 30 -37.00 29.97 -14.50
C ALA A 30 -36.14 28.96 -13.72
N THR A 31 -36.19 28.98 -12.38
CA THR A 31 -35.50 27.99 -11.53
C THR A 31 -36.03 26.58 -11.76
N ILE A 32 -37.35 26.40 -11.88
CA ILE A 32 -37.95 25.09 -12.17
C ILE A 32 -37.54 24.60 -13.57
N SER A 33 -37.59 25.48 -14.58
CA SER A 33 -37.19 25.14 -15.96
C SER A 33 -35.70 24.89 -16.10
N ALA A 34 -34.88 25.46 -15.22
CA ALA A 34 -33.44 25.20 -15.13
C ALA A 34 -33.11 23.93 -14.32
N GLY A 35 -34.11 23.14 -13.91
CA GLY A 35 -33.91 21.90 -13.15
C GLY A 35 -33.60 22.11 -11.66
N GLY A 36 -33.83 23.31 -11.12
CA GLY A 36 -33.47 23.69 -9.74
C GLY A 36 -34.33 23.06 -8.65
N LYS A 37 -35.39 22.30 -8.98
CA LYS A 37 -36.14 21.51 -8.00
C LYS A 37 -35.54 20.12 -7.90
N LYS A 38 -34.62 19.93 -6.95
CA LYS A 38 -34.26 18.59 -6.46
C LYS A 38 -35.53 17.96 -5.88
N LEU A 39 -35.91 16.79 -6.37
CA LEU A 39 -37.03 16.07 -5.78
C LEU A 39 -36.61 15.62 -4.38
N VAL A 40 -37.45 15.88 -3.38
CA VAL A 40 -37.20 15.38 -2.03
C VAL A 40 -37.19 13.86 -2.10
N LYS A 41 -36.11 13.23 -1.63
CA LYS A 41 -36.01 11.77 -1.58
C LYS A 41 -37.23 11.21 -0.81
N PRO A 42 -38.04 10.34 -1.43
CA PRO A 42 -39.15 9.69 -0.76
C PRO A 42 -38.68 8.90 0.44
N ASP A 43 -39.54 8.78 1.45
CA ASP A 43 -39.28 7.89 2.57
C ASP A 43 -39.24 6.45 2.04
N GLY A 44 -38.20 5.69 2.39
CA GLY A 44 -37.83 4.43 1.72
C GLY A 44 -38.82 3.26 1.86
N LYS A 45 -40.02 3.54 2.37
CA LYS A 45 -41.14 2.59 2.56
C LYS A 45 -41.96 2.39 1.28
N ASP A 46 -41.95 3.36 0.37
CA ASP A 46 -42.60 3.26 -0.93
C ASP A 46 -41.54 3.02 -2.02
N GLU A 47 -41.35 1.75 -2.38
CA GLU A 47 -40.37 1.33 -3.38
C GLU A 47 -40.65 1.93 -4.76
N LYS A 48 -41.93 2.12 -5.11
CA LYS A 48 -42.32 2.65 -6.42
C LYS A 48 -42.01 4.14 -6.51
N ALA A 49 -42.36 4.91 -5.48
CA ALA A 49 -42.01 6.32 -5.39
C ALA A 49 -40.49 6.52 -5.40
N LEU A 50 -39.75 5.65 -4.69
CA LEU A 50 -38.29 5.69 -4.66
C LEU A 50 -37.67 5.36 -6.02
N ALA A 51 -38.22 4.40 -6.77
CA ALA A 51 -37.75 4.05 -8.11
C ALA A 51 -38.01 5.19 -9.12
N GLU A 52 -39.20 5.80 -9.08
CA GLU A 52 -39.53 6.95 -9.93
C GLU A 52 -38.63 8.16 -9.61
N TRP A 53 -38.37 8.41 -8.32
CA TRP A 53 -37.43 9.44 -7.88
C TRP A 53 -36.00 9.17 -8.38
N ARG A 54 -35.50 7.94 -8.22
CA ARG A 54 -34.17 7.55 -8.71
C ARG A 54 -34.03 7.78 -10.21
N LYS A 55 -35.03 7.34 -10.98
CA LYS A 55 -35.07 7.54 -12.43
C LYS A 55 -35.07 9.03 -12.80
N ALA A 56 -35.82 9.86 -12.07
CA ALA A 56 -35.87 11.30 -12.30
C ALA A 56 -34.54 12.01 -11.98
N GLU A 57 -33.82 11.55 -10.95
CA GLU A 57 -32.50 12.07 -10.58
C GLU A 57 -31.34 11.43 -11.39
N GLY A 58 -31.65 10.56 -12.35
CA GLY A 58 -30.65 9.88 -13.18
C GLY A 58 -29.82 8.82 -12.43
N ILE A 59 -30.30 8.36 -11.29
CA ILE A 59 -29.70 7.27 -10.52
C ILE A 59 -29.95 5.95 -11.27
N PRO A 60 -28.95 5.06 -11.41
CA PRO A 60 -29.13 3.77 -12.08
C PRO A 60 -30.19 2.90 -11.40
N GLU A 61 -30.69 1.89 -12.12
CA GLU A 61 -31.67 0.94 -11.57
C GLU A 61 -31.04 -0.01 -10.54
N ASP A 62 -29.72 -0.19 -10.61
CA ASP A 62 -28.94 -1.07 -9.74
C ASP A 62 -27.53 -0.48 -9.43
N PRO A 63 -26.86 -0.92 -8.35
CA PRO A 63 -25.53 -0.44 -7.99
C PRO A 63 -24.43 -0.63 -9.04
N THR A 64 -24.55 -1.62 -9.93
CA THR A 64 -23.55 -1.90 -10.97
C THR A 64 -23.66 -0.96 -12.16
N GLY A 65 -24.78 -0.23 -12.28
CA GLY A 65 -25.01 0.74 -13.33
C GLY A 65 -24.25 2.07 -13.17
N TYR A 66 -23.55 2.30 -12.05
CA TYR A 66 -22.70 3.49 -11.92
C TYR A 66 -21.48 3.36 -12.84
N LYS A 67 -21.31 4.36 -13.71
CA LYS A 67 -20.12 4.48 -14.57
C LYS A 67 -19.05 5.26 -13.83
N LEU A 68 -18.00 4.56 -13.43
CA LEU A 68 -16.81 5.20 -12.86
C LEU A 68 -15.99 5.88 -13.96
N PRO A 69 -15.28 6.99 -13.67
CA PRO A 69 -14.46 7.66 -14.67
C PRO A 69 -13.33 6.74 -15.17
N GLU A 70 -12.96 6.88 -16.44
CA GLU A 70 -11.93 6.02 -17.08
C GLU A 70 -10.58 6.10 -16.35
N ALA A 71 -10.24 7.27 -15.81
CA ALA A 71 -9.04 7.48 -15.00
C ALA A 71 -9.01 6.59 -13.76
N VAL A 72 -10.16 6.42 -13.09
CA VAL A 72 -10.31 5.51 -11.94
C VAL A 72 -10.18 4.07 -12.41
N GLN A 73 -10.91 3.67 -13.47
CA GLN A 73 -10.89 2.30 -13.98
C GLN A 73 -9.48 1.81 -14.37
N LYS A 74 -8.66 2.68 -14.97
CA LYS A 74 -7.28 2.34 -15.37
C LYS A 74 -6.32 2.16 -14.20
N ARG A 75 -6.63 2.75 -13.04
CA ARG A 75 -5.78 2.71 -11.83
C ARG A 75 -6.17 1.61 -10.86
N MET A 76 -7.31 0.96 -11.08
CA MET A 76 -7.77 -0.13 -10.24
C MET A 76 -6.95 -1.40 -10.46
N VAL A 77 -6.61 -2.07 -9.36
CA VAL A 77 -6.18 -3.46 -9.36
C VAL A 77 -7.34 -4.40 -9.03
N ASP A 78 -7.13 -5.71 -9.16
CA ASP A 78 -8.19 -6.70 -8.90
C ASP A 78 -8.68 -6.65 -7.45
N GLU A 79 -7.80 -6.33 -6.51
CA GLU A 79 -8.06 -6.17 -5.09
C GLU A 79 -8.97 -4.97 -4.76
N ASP A 80 -9.07 -3.98 -5.66
CA ASP A 80 -9.92 -2.80 -5.47
C ASP A 80 -11.38 -3.06 -5.84
N LYS A 81 -11.65 -4.11 -6.63
CA LYS A 81 -13.00 -4.42 -7.12
C LYS A 81 -14.04 -4.57 -6.00
N PRO A 82 -13.78 -5.32 -4.90
CA PRO A 82 -14.74 -5.43 -3.80
C PRO A 82 -15.00 -4.11 -3.08
N ILE A 83 -13.97 -3.24 -2.97
CA ILE A 83 -14.11 -1.92 -2.33
C ILE A 83 -15.05 -1.04 -3.14
N LEU A 84 -14.89 -1.03 -4.48
CA LEU A 84 -15.76 -0.25 -5.34
C LEU A 84 -17.17 -0.80 -5.44
N SER A 85 -17.35 -2.13 -5.46
CA SER A 85 -18.69 -2.73 -5.34
C SER A 85 -19.38 -2.30 -4.05
N SER A 86 -18.66 -2.33 -2.92
CA SER A 86 -19.21 -1.84 -1.64
C SER A 86 -19.57 -0.35 -1.69
N PHE A 87 -18.74 0.47 -2.34
CA PHE A 87 -19.00 1.90 -2.48
C PHE A 87 -20.22 2.19 -3.36
N THR A 88 -20.36 1.53 -4.51
CA THR A 88 -21.51 1.76 -5.41
C THR A 88 -22.82 1.23 -4.81
N GLU A 89 -22.78 0.15 -4.04
CA GLU A 89 -23.92 -0.31 -3.23
C GLU A 89 -24.35 0.73 -2.20
N PHE A 90 -23.41 1.26 -1.43
CA PHE A 90 -23.66 2.33 -0.47
C PHE A 90 -24.24 3.57 -1.15
N ALA A 91 -23.64 4.00 -2.26
CA ALA A 91 -24.11 5.13 -3.06
C ALA A 91 -25.55 4.93 -3.55
N PHE A 92 -25.87 3.76 -4.09
CA PHE A 92 -27.22 3.40 -4.55
C PHE A 92 -28.26 3.46 -3.43
N GLN A 93 -27.94 2.89 -2.26
CA GLN A 93 -28.83 2.92 -1.08
C GLN A 93 -29.08 4.36 -0.60
N LYS A 94 -28.04 5.19 -0.61
CA LYS A 94 -28.16 6.60 -0.27
C LYS A 94 -28.85 7.42 -1.35
N GLY A 95 -28.98 6.88 -2.56
CA GLY A 95 -29.53 7.61 -3.70
C GLY A 95 -28.57 8.71 -4.16
N ALA A 96 -27.27 8.41 -4.13
CA ALA A 96 -26.27 9.31 -4.68
C ALA A 96 -26.43 9.36 -6.20
N ARG A 97 -26.37 10.56 -6.77
CA ARG A 97 -26.42 10.72 -8.22
C ARG A 97 -25.10 10.29 -8.86
N PRO A 98 -25.09 9.87 -10.13
CA PRO A 98 -23.88 9.45 -10.82
C PRO A 98 -22.73 10.47 -10.75
N ASP A 99 -23.03 11.77 -10.88
CA ASP A 99 -22.03 12.85 -10.82
C ASP A 99 -21.32 12.90 -9.46
N VAL A 100 -22.03 12.61 -8.37
CA VAL A 100 -21.44 12.57 -7.03
C VAL A 100 -20.57 11.34 -6.85
N VAL A 101 -21.00 10.19 -7.38
CA VAL A 101 -20.23 8.94 -7.32
C VAL A 101 -18.94 9.07 -8.13
N GLU A 102 -19.00 9.70 -9.30
CA GLU A 102 -17.84 9.99 -10.14
C GLU A 102 -16.79 10.83 -9.37
N ILE A 103 -17.20 11.99 -8.84
CA ILE A 103 -16.32 12.90 -8.08
C ILE A 103 -15.72 12.20 -6.85
N ALA A 104 -16.54 11.48 -6.09
CA ALA A 104 -16.09 10.78 -4.89
C ALA A 104 -15.10 9.65 -5.20
N SER A 105 -15.33 8.90 -6.29
CA SER A 105 -14.43 7.84 -6.72
C SER A 105 -13.07 8.38 -7.17
N GLU A 106 -13.04 9.50 -7.90
CA GLU A 106 -11.81 10.16 -8.32
C GLU A 106 -11.04 10.70 -7.12
N TRP A 107 -11.72 11.36 -6.18
CA TRP A 107 -11.11 11.82 -4.93
C TRP A 107 -10.49 10.68 -4.13
N TYR A 108 -11.20 9.55 -3.97
CA TYR A 108 -10.71 8.40 -3.23
C TYR A 108 -9.44 7.81 -3.85
N VAL A 109 -9.42 7.60 -5.17
CA VAL A 109 -8.24 7.07 -5.87
C VAL A 109 -7.05 8.01 -5.72
N ASN A 110 -7.24 9.31 -5.95
CA ASN A 110 -6.16 10.29 -5.79
C ASN A 110 -5.62 10.33 -4.35
N MET A 111 -6.50 10.20 -3.35
CA MET A 111 -6.11 10.13 -1.94
C MET A 111 -5.33 8.84 -1.64
N ALA A 112 -5.78 7.70 -2.14
CA ALA A 112 -5.12 6.41 -1.95
C ALA A 112 -3.71 6.40 -2.58
N GLU A 113 -3.58 6.91 -3.80
CA GLU A 113 -2.29 7.07 -4.49
C GLU A 113 -1.35 8.01 -3.73
N ALA A 114 -1.87 9.15 -3.25
CA ALA A 114 -1.08 10.09 -2.45
C ALA A 114 -0.62 9.46 -1.13
N ALA A 115 -1.47 8.68 -0.46
CA ALA A 115 -1.12 7.97 0.77
C ALA A 115 -0.04 6.91 0.51
N GLN A 116 -0.15 6.13 -0.56
CA GLN A 116 0.84 5.14 -0.95
C GLN A 116 2.18 5.78 -1.33
N ALA A 117 2.15 6.87 -2.10
CA ALA A 117 3.34 7.62 -2.48
C ALA A 117 4.05 8.19 -1.24
N LYS A 118 3.29 8.77 -0.30
CA LYS A 118 3.83 9.25 0.97
C LYS A 118 4.45 8.11 1.78
N GLN A 119 3.76 6.99 1.92
CA GLN A 119 4.29 5.82 2.64
C GLN A 119 5.60 5.32 2.02
N SER A 120 5.69 5.27 0.69
CA SER A 120 6.92 4.89 -0.02
C SER A 120 8.08 5.87 0.22
N GLN A 121 7.79 7.17 0.30
CA GLN A 121 8.78 8.19 0.67
C GLN A 121 9.24 8.04 2.11
N ASP A 122 8.30 7.90 3.05
CA ASP A 122 8.58 7.71 4.48
C ASP A 122 9.41 6.44 4.70
N ASP A 123 9.07 5.35 4.01
CA ASP A 123 9.81 4.09 4.01
C ASP A 123 11.25 4.26 3.49
N LYS A 124 11.43 5.00 2.38
CA LYS A 124 12.76 5.27 1.83
C LYS A 124 13.62 6.06 2.83
N MET A 125 13.07 7.12 3.42
CA MET A 125 13.77 7.92 4.42
C MET A 125 14.12 7.09 5.66
N ALA A 126 13.18 6.30 6.16
CA ALA A 126 13.40 5.41 7.29
C ALA A 126 14.53 4.38 7.02
N SER A 127 14.61 3.87 5.80
CA SER A 127 15.66 2.94 5.38
C SER A 127 17.03 3.60 5.34
N GLU A 128 17.13 4.80 4.76
CA GLU A 128 18.37 5.60 4.73
C GLU A 128 18.83 5.96 6.16
N GLU A 129 17.92 6.41 7.02
CA GLU A 129 18.21 6.70 8.43
C GLU A 129 18.68 5.48 9.22
N ALA A 130 18.05 4.32 8.99
CA ALA A 130 18.43 3.08 9.65
C ALA A 130 19.82 2.61 9.19
N GLU A 131 20.11 2.68 7.88
CA GLU A 131 21.43 2.36 7.34
C GLU A 131 22.52 3.27 7.93
N ASP A 132 22.28 4.58 7.98
CA ASP A 132 23.23 5.53 8.54
C ASP A 132 23.49 5.28 10.03
N ALA A 133 22.44 4.99 10.81
CA ALA A 133 22.56 4.65 12.23
C ALA A 133 23.40 3.37 12.44
N LEU A 134 23.08 2.31 11.70
CA LEU A 134 23.80 1.04 11.78
C LEU A 134 25.27 1.15 11.35
N ARG A 135 25.55 1.93 10.30
CA ARG A 135 26.92 2.19 9.83
C ARG A 135 27.74 3.03 10.81
N LYS A 136 27.08 3.88 11.60
CA LYS A 136 27.72 4.67 12.64
C LYS A 136 28.06 3.82 13.87
N ASP A 137 27.16 2.91 14.25
CA ASP A 137 27.30 2.11 15.47
C ASP A 137 28.22 0.89 15.28
N TRP A 138 28.31 0.35 14.05
CA TRP A 138 29.19 -0.77 13.72
C TRP A 138 30.55 -0.31 13.19
N ALA A 139 31.58 -1.16 13.38
CA ALA A 139 32.91 -0.86 12.86
C ALA A 139 32.91 -0.82 11.32
N HIS A 140 33.86 -0.06 10.77
CA HIS A 140 33.93 0.15 9.33
C HIS A 140 34.04 -1.18 8.57
N GLY A 141 33.12 -1.42 7.64
CA GLY A 141 33.07 -2.65 6.84
C GLY A 141 32.22 -3.78 7.42
N GLU A 142 31.74 -3.68 8.67
CA GLU A 142 30.92 -4.72 9.29
C GLU A 142 29.44 -4.67 8.90
N TYR A 143 28.95 -3.53 8.41
CA TYR A 143 27.54 -3.33 8.06
C TYR A 143 26.96 -4.47 7.21
N LYS A 144 27.65 -4.86 6.15
CA LYS A 144 27.19 -5.93 5.26
C LYS A 144 27.17 -7.30 5.96
N ALA A 145 28.17 -7.59 6.79
CA ALA A 145 28.25 -8.86 7.50
C ALA A 145 27.14 -8.96 8.57
N ASN A 146 26.94 -7.88 9.32
CA ASN A 146 25.94 -7.80 10.38
C ASN A 146 24.50 -7.82 9.83
N THR A 147 24.22 -7.13 8.72
CA THR A 147 22.91 -7.26 8.07
C THR A 147 22.69 -8.67 7.52
N THR A 148 23.70 -9.27 6.88
CA THR A 148 23.58 -10.64 6.36
C THR A 148 23.27 -11.65 7.47
N ILE A 149 23.96 -11.55 8.61
CA ILE A 149 23.75 -12.49 9.72
C ILE A 149 22.41 -12.25 10.43
N ALA A 150 21.96 -10.99 10.52
CA ALA A 150 20.63 -10.63 11.00
C ALA A 150 19.53 -11.27 10.13
N HIS A 151 19.60 -11.09 8.81
CA HIS A 151 18.67 -11.72 7.86
C HIS A 151 18.62 -13.25 8.05
N ARG A 152 19.79 -13.89 8.07
CA ARG A 152 19.90 -15.35 8.25
C ARG A 152 19.28 -15.83 9.57
N TRP A 153 19.47 -15.08 10.65
CA TRP A 153 18.88 -15.42 11.94
C TRP A 153 17.36 -15.34 11.89
N ILE A 154 16.81 -14.23 11.41
CA ILE A 154 15.35 -14.03 11.36
C ILE A 154 14.69 -15.06 10.43
N GLU A 155 15.29 -15.34 9.27
CA GLU A 155 14.79 -16.38 8.36
C GLU A 155 14.84 -17.79 8.96
N SER A 156 15.72 -18.02 9.94
CA SER A 156 15.77 -19.29 10.67
C SER A 156 14.67 -19.45 11.72
N VAL A 157 13.91 -18.40 12.02
CA VAL A 157 12.76 -18.44 12.94
C VAL A 157 11.54 -19.02 12.20
N PRO A 158 10.97 -20.15 12.66
CA PRO A 158 9.80 -20.74 12.01
C PRO A 158 8.63 -19.75 11.92
N GLY A 159 8.06 -19.63 10.73
CA GLY A 159 6.87 -18.80 10.47
C GLY A 159 7.14 -17.35 10.08
N ILE A 160 8.39 -16.86 10.14
CA ILE A 160 8.71 -15.47 9.79
C ILE A 160 9.01 -15.30 8.28
N GLY A 161 9.77 -16.23 7.68
CA GLY A 161 10.07 -16.24 6.24
C GLY A 161 10.95 -15.06 5.77
N VAL A 162 11.17 -14.96 4.45
CA VAL A 162 12.13 -14.02 3.83
C VAL A 162 11.64 -12.56 3.73
N LYS A 163 10.33 -12.32 3.88
CA LYS A 163 9.72 -10.99 3.77
C LYS A 163 9.60 -10.26 5.10
N TRP A 164 10.26 -10.74 6.14
CA TRP A 164 10.17 -10.17 7.50
C TRP A 164 10.51 -8.68 7.56
N ALA A 165 11.44 -8.23 6.70
CA ALA A 165 11.85 -6.83 6.65
C ALA A 165 10.70 -5.91 6.22
N GLU A 166 9.73 -6.42 5.44
CA GLU A 166 8.53 -5.68 5.00
C GLU A 166 7.44 -5.64 6.08
N ALA A 167 7.52 -6.49 7.11
CA ALA A 167 6.57 -6.49 8.21
C ALA A 167 6.58 -5.14 8.91
N ARG A 168 5.40 -4.66 9.35
CA ARG A 168 5.27 -3.35 9.97
C ARG A 168 4.94 -3.45 11.46
N VAL A 169 5.57 -2.58 12.24
CA VAL A 169 5.26 -2.31 13.64
C VAL A 169 5.12 -0.79 13.77
N ASP A 170 3.99 -0.34 14.30
CA ASP A 170 3.66 1.09 14.44
C ASP A 170 3.81 1.91 13.15
N GLY A 171 3.50 1.29 12.00
CA GLY A 171 3.55 1.92 10.69
C GLY A 171 4.93 1.93 10.02
N ARG A 172 6.01 1.63 10.73
CA ARG A 172 7.37 1.52 10.17
C ARG A 172 7.72 0.07 9.84
N ARG A 173 8.49 -0.16 8.77
CA ARG A 173 9.00 -1.49 8.42
C ARG A 173 10.02 -1.95 9.46
N LEU A 174 9.96 -3.24 9.81
CA LEU A 174 10.84 -3.85 10.80
C LEU A 174 12.29 -3.88 10.31
N GLY A 175 12.50 -4.00 8.99
CA GLY A 175 13.81 -3.89 8.35
C GLY A 175 14.46 -2.51 8.50
N ASP A 176 13.65 -1.46 8.71
CA ASP A 176 14.12 -0.08 8.88
C ASP A 176 14.22 0.30 10.37
N ASN A 177 14.20 -0.66 11.30
CA ASN A 177 14.41 -0.43 12.72
C ASN A 177 15.84 -0.83 13.11
N PRO A 178 16.77 0.12 13.31
CA PRO A 178 18.18 -0.18 13.54
C PRO A 178 18.42 -1.00 14.82
N GLU A 179 17.66 -0.77 15.89
CA GLU A 179 17.78 -1.54 17.13
C GLU A 179 17.38 -3.00 16.92
N PHE A 180 16.30 -3.24 16.16
CA PHE A 180 15.88 -4.58 15.82
C PHE A 180 16.91 -5.31 14.95
N ILE A 181 17.47 -4.62 13.96
CA ILE A 181 18.53 -5.17 13.10
C ILE A 181 19.78 -5.51 13.90
N ALA A 182 20.20 -4.63 14.82
CA ALA A 182 21.33 -4.87 15.71
C ALA A 182 21.10 -6.09 16.61
N TRP A 183 19.94 -6.17 17.25
CA TRP A 183 19.54 -7.34 18.04
C TRP A 183 19.57 -8.63 17.21
N ALA A 184 19.00 -8.60 16.00
CA ALA A 184 18.99 -9.76 15.12
C ALA A 184 20.42 -10.18 14.69
N ALA A 185 21.32 -9.21 14.48
CA ALA A 185 22.71 -9.48 14.20
C ALA A 185 23.40 -10.15 15.39
N ASP A 186 23.15 -9.69 16.61
CA ASP A 186 23.69 -10.28 17.85
C ASP A 186 23.24 -11.73 18.04
N MET A 187 21.95 -11.99 17.89
CA MET A 187 21.39 -13.34 17.95
C MET A 187 21.97 -14.24 16.85
N GLY A 188 22.16 -13.70 15.64
CA GLY A 188 22.81 -14.40 14.56
C GLY A 188 24.26 -14.74 14.87
N ARG A 189 25.00 -13.83 15.50
CA ARG A 189 26.38 -14.09 15.95
C ARG A 189 26.43 -15.16 17.03
N GLU A 190 25.51 -15.14 17.99
CA GLU A 190 25.43 -16.18 19.02
C GLU A 190 25.15 -17.56 18.41
N LYS A 191 24.20 -17.63 17.47
CA LYS A 191 23.78 -18.91 16.87
C LYS A 191 24.76 -19.47 15.85
N PHE A 192 25.41 -18.60 15.06
CA PHE A 192 26.23 -19.00 13.92
C PHE A 192 27.72 -18.71 14.10
N GLY A 193 28.13 -18.31 15.30
CA GLY A 193 29.35 -17.57 15.70
C GLY A 193 30.75 -18.12 15.39
N ASP A 194 30.88 -19.08 14.48
CA ASP A 194 32.19 -19.47 13.90
C ASP A 194 32.08 -19.81 12.39
N VAL A 195 30.85 -20.01 11.90
CA VAL A 195 30.52 -20.33 10.49
C VAL A 195 30.05 -19.07 9.73
N ALA A 196 29.80 -17.96 10.42
CA ALA A 196 29.37 -16.71 9.78
C ALA A 196 30.47 -16.00 8.98
N PHE A 197 31.76 -16.24 9.31
CA PHE A 197 32.89 -15.76 8.49
C PHE A 197 33.17 -16.66 7.29
N THR A 198 32.50 -17.82 7.17
CA THR A 198 32.52 -18.65 5.95
C THR A 198 31.32 -18.28 5.09
N THR A 199 31.35 -17.08 4.50
CA THR A 199 30.36 -16.67 3.49
C THR A 199 30.46 -17.55 2.23
N SER A 200 29.43 -17.53 1.37
CA SER A 200 29.44 -18.17 0.04
C SER A 200 30.69 -17.84 -0.80
N ASP A 201 31.31 -16.66 -0.62
CA ASP A 201 32.59 -16.30 -1.26
C ASP A 201 33.79 -17.01 -0.61
N SER A 202 33.77 -17.21 0.71
CA SER A 202 34.76 -18.04 1.41
C SER A 202 34.64 -19.50 0.99
N GLU A 203 33.41 -20.03 0.87
CA GLU A 203 33.18 -21.38 0.35
C GLU A 203 33.59 -21.51 -1.12
N LYS A 204 33.22 -20.56 -1.99
CA LYS A 204 33.65 -20.56 -3.39
C LYS A 204 35.17 -20.46 -3.53
N ARG A 205 35.83 -19.58 -2.79
CA ARG A 205 37.31 -19.47 -2.79
C ARG A 205 37.97 -20.72 -2.22
N HIS A 206 37.38 -21.32 -1.19
CA HIS A 206 37.84 -22.57 -0.61
C HIS A 206 37.73 -23.73 -1.60
N THR A 207 36.61 -23.85 -2.31
CA THR A 207 36.40 -24.85 -3.37
C THR A 207 37.32 -24.59 -4.56
N GLN A 208 37.45 -23.35 -5.04
CA GLN A 208 38.36 -23.00 -6.14
C GLN A 208 39.83 -23.28 -5.80
N ARG A 209 40.27 -22.90 -4.60
CA ARG A 209 41.66 -23.15 -4.16
C ARG A 209 41.96 -24.64 -4.07
N LYS A 210 40.99 -25.43 -3.61
CA LYS A 210 41.09 -26.90 -3.60
C LYS A 210 41.23 -27.45 -5.02
N GLU A 211 40.36 -27.04 -5.95
CA GLU A 211 40.41 -27.47 -7.36
C GLU A 211 41.71 -27.05 -8.07
N GLU A 212 42.28 -25.89 -7.74
CA GLU A 212 43.59 -25.45 -8.25
C GLU A 212 44.73 -26.36 -7.77
N ILE A 213 44.74 -26.70 -6.48
CA ILE A 213 45.78 -27.57 -5.91
C ILE A 213 45.63 -28.99 -6.48
N GLU A 214 44.41 -29.52 -6.59
CA GLU A 214 44.13 -30.85 -7.15
C GLU A 214 44.70 -31.05 -8.56
N LYS A 215 44.73 -29.99 -9.38
CA LYS A 215 45.28 -30.05 -10.75
C LYS A 215 46.79 -30.28 -10.81
N ILE A 216 47.51 -29.97 -9.73
CA ILE A 216 48.98 -30.01 -9.70
C ILE A 216 49.52 -31.02 -8.68
N ILE A 217 48.66 -31.78 -8.00
CA ILE A 217 49.05 -32.84 -7.07
C ILE A 217 50.04 -33.79 -7.74
N GLY A 218 51.15 -34.08 -7.04
CA GLY A 218 52.17 -35.02 -7.50
C GLY A 218 53.23 -34.43 -8.43
N THR A 219 53.17 -33.13 -8.72
CA THR A 219 54.25 -32.41 -9.43
C THR A 219 55.31 -31.89 -8.45
N ASP A 220 56.50 -31.56 -8.95
CA ASP A 220 57.55 -30.95 -8.12
C ASP A 220 57.09 -29.63 -7.49
N ALA A 221 56.35 -28.81 -8.26
CA ALA A 221 55.78 -27.55 -7.79
C ALA A 221 54.81 -27.72 -6.60
N TYR A 222 54.10 -28.85 -6.52
CA TYR A 222 53.19 -29.14 -5.41
C TYR A 222 53.92 -29.32 -4.08
N TYR A 223 55.07 -30.00 -4.10
CA TYR A 223 55.88 -30.22 -2.90
C TYR A 223 56.78 -29.01 -2.57
N GLU A 224 57.34 -28.35 -3.59
CA GLU A 224 58.19 -27.17 -3.39
C GLU A 224 57.44 -25.98 -2.79
N GLN A 225 56.18 -25.78 -3.20
CA GLN A 225 55.32 -24.71 -2.68
C GLN A 225 54.55 -25.11 -1.41
N LYS A 226 54.81 -26.30 -0.86
CA LYS A 226 54.14 -26.84 0.34
C LYS A 226 52.61 -26.91 0.23
N LEU A 227 52.11 -27.17 -0.97
CA LEU A 227 50.68 -27.25 -1.23
C LEU A 227 50.06 -28.52 -0.66
N ASP A 228 50.88 -29.53 -0.34
CA ASP A 228 50.50 -30.71 0.44
C ASP A 228 50.02 -30.36 1.85
N VAL A 229 50.69 -29.42 2.51
CA VAL A 229 50.30 -28.92 3.83
C VAL A 229 49.03 -28.07 3.74
N GLU A 230 48.95 -27.19 2.74
CA GLU A 230 47.77 -26.36 2.49
C GLU A 230 46.52 -27.23 2.19
N TYR A 231 46.67 -28.25 1.33
CA TYR A 231 45.61 -29.17 0.98
C TYR A 231 45.11 -30.00 2.16
N ALA A 232 46.01 -30.47 3.04
CA ALA A 232 45.64 -31.16 4.27
C ALA A 232 44.81 -30.27 5.21
N GLN A 233 45.18 -28.99 5.35
CA GLN A 233 44.43 -28.02 6.16
C GLN A 233 43.03 -27.73 5.59
N ILE A 234 42.90 -27.68 4.27
CA ILE A 234 41.62 -27.54 3.56
C ILE A 234 40.71 -28.74 3.86
N LEU A 235 41.22 -29.97 3.75
CA LEU A 235 40.47 -31.18 4.04
C LEU A 235 40.05 -31.31 5.51
N GLU A 236 40.92 -30.91 6.45
CA GLU A 236 40.59 -30.92 7.88
C GLU A 236 39.45 -29.94 8.21
N LYS A 237 39.45 -28.76 7.58
CA LYS A 237 38.35 -27.79 7.70
C LYS A 237 37.03 -28.34 7.14
N GLU A 238 37.04 -29.07 6.03
CA GLU A 238 35.83 -29.73 5.49
C GLU A 238 35.28 -30.81 6.44
N LEU A 239 36.16 -31.60 7.04
CA LEU A 239 35.78 -32.64 8.02
C LEU A 239 35.15 -32.04 9.28
N LYS A 240 35.65 -30.89 9.73
CA LYS A 240 35.07 -30.16 10.88
C LYS A 240 33.70 -29.56 10.57
N ARG A 241 33.44 -29.12 9.33
CA ARG A 241 32.14 -28.57 8.90
C ARG A 241 31.03 -29.63 8.74
N LYS A 242 31.38 -30.90 8.57
CA LYS A 242 30.41 -32.01 8.41
C LYS A 242 29.95 -32.65 9.73
N LYS A 243 30.54 -32.27 10.85
CA LYS A 243 30.16 -32.72 12.21
C LYS A 243 29.25 -31.69 12.86
#